data_AF-A0A954MJJ7-F1
#
_entry.id   AF-A0A954MJJ7-F1
#
_cell.length_a   1.000
_cell.length_b   1.000
_cell.length_c   1.000
_cell.angle_alpha   90.00
_cell.angle_beta   90.00
_cell.angle_gamma   90.00
#
_symmetry.space_group_name_H-M   'P 1'
#
loop_
_entity.id
_entity.type
_entity.pdbx_description
1 polymer ?
#
loop_
_entity_poly.entity_id
_entity_poly.type
_entity_poly.pdbx_seq_one_letter_code
_entity_poly.pdbx_strand_id
1 'polypeptide(L)'
;MDEEELALGPIDLVEVVLRWEGMRVVYNALLLVLGVGAADILHPEWLTDQRFLFSMLEFAVLANLCFCAAPLSELVVRGLGLATPWLAVSLFLMGLLCSAFLLLASLFAREFSMLLPNQ
;
A
#
# COMPACT_ATOMS: atom_id res chain seq x y z
N MET A 1 40.19 -0.55 6.84
CA MET A 1 39.19 -0.97 5.83
C MET A 1 38.69 -2.27 6.34
N ASP A 2 37.62 -2.13 7.11
CA ASP A 2 37.49 -2.73 8.44
C ASP A 2 36.51 -3.90 8.39
N GLU A 3 36.72 -4.86 9.27
CA GLU A 3 36.03 -6.16 9.33
C GLU A 3 34.49 -6.05 9.46
N GLU A 4 33.93 -4.86 9.70
CA GLU A 4 32.50 -4.57 9.63
C GLU A 4 31.91 -4.76 8.22
N GLU A 5 32.70 -4.54 7.16
CA GLU A 5 32.25 -4.74 5.77
C GLU A 5 32.01 -6.23 5.45
N LEU A 6 32.56 -7.14 6.28
CA LEU A 6 32.45 -8.59 6.10
C LEU A 6 31.27 -9.23 6.86
N ALA A 7 30.67 -8.50 7.83
CA ALA A 7 29.56 -9.00 8.64
C ALA A 7 28.18 -8.76 7.99
N LEU A 8 28.08 -7.78 7.09
CA LEU A 8 26.96 -7.64 6.17
C LEU A 8 27.23 -8.51 4.95
N GLY A 9 26.83 -9.78 5.02
CA GLY A 9 26.72 -10.62 3.82
C GLY A 9 25.97 -9.84 2.71
N PRO A 10 26.33 -10.02 1.43
CA PRO A 10 25.84 -9.18 0.35
C PRO A 10 24.32 -9.10 0.40
N ILE A 11 23.78 -7.88 0.59
CA ILE A 11 22.34 -7.65 0.58
C ILE A 11 21.85 -8.01 -0.83
N ASP A 12 21.15 -9.13 -0.94
CA ASP A 12 20.56 -9.54 -2.20
C ASP A 12 19.34 -8.66 -2.52
N LEU A 13 19.61 -7.55 -3.22
CA LEU A 13 18.61 -6.61 -3.71
C LEU A 13 17.54 -7.31 -4.54
N VAL A 14 17.92 -8.33 -5.31
CA VAL A 14 17.01 -9.05 -6.19
C VAL A 14 16.02 -9.87 -5.37
N GLU A 15 16.50 -10.56 -4.32
CA GLU A 15 15.64 -11.30 -3.39
C GLU A 15 14.62 -10.37 -2.70
N VAL A 16 15.08 -9.24 -2.18
CA VAL A 16 14.21 -8.25 -1.50
C VAL A 16 13.15 -7.74 -2.47
N VAL A 17 13.55 -7.30 -3.67
CA VAL A 17 12.62 -6.76 -4.67
C VAL A 17 11.61 -7.83 -5.11
N LEU A 18 12.04 -9.06 -5.43
CA LEU A 18 11.14 -10.13 -5.85
C LEU A 18 10.10 -10.49 -4.78
N ARG A 19 10.52 -10.52 -3.51
CA ARG A 19 9.60 -10.78 -2.40
C ARG A 19 8.56 -9.67 -2.26
N TRP A 20 8.97 -8.41 -2.33
CA TRP A 20 8.05 -7.27 -2.29
C TRP A 20 7.14 -7.21 -3.51
N GLU A 21 7.61 -7.60 -4.69
CA GLU A 21 6.79 -7.67 -5.91
C GLU A 21 5.62 -8.66 -5.74
N GLY A 22 5.89 -9.84 -5.15
CA GLY A 22 4.85 -10.81 -4.82
C GLY A 22 3.83 -10.26 -3.81
N MET A 23 4.31 -9.54 -2.79
CA MET A 23 3.45 -8.87 -1.82
C MET A 23 2.63 -7.74 -2.46
N ARG A 24 3.14 -7.05 -3.49
CA ARG A 24 2.44 -5.97 -4.20
C ARG A 24 1.16 -6.47 -4.86
N VAL A 25 1.24 -7.64 -5.48
CA VAL A 25 0.08 -8.28 -6.13
C VAL A 25 -1.00 -8.58 -5.09
N VAL A 26 -0.63 -9.17 -3.95
CA VAL A 26 -1.55 -9.46 -2.84
C VAL A 26 -2.16 -8.18 -2.28
N TYR A 27 -1.34 -7.15 -2.06
CA TYR A 27 -1.78 -5.85 -1.55
C TYR A 27 -2.78 -5.16 -2.50
N ASN A 28 -2.46 -5.10 -3.79
CA ASN A 28 -3.37 -4.50 -4.79
C ASN A 28 -4.65 -5.32 -4.94
N ALA A 29 -4.58 -6.66 -4.86
CA ALA A 29 -5.78 -7.50 -4.87
C ALA A 29 -6.67 -7.24 -3.65
N LEU A 30 -6.08 -7.11 -2.44
CA LEU A 30 -6.82 -6.76 -1.23
C LEU A 30 -7.47 -5.37 -1.35
N LEU A 31 -6.74 -4.36 -1.82
CA LEU A 31 -7.31 -3.03 -2.02
C LEU A 31 -8.38 -2.99 -3.11
N LEU A 32 -8.24 -3.77 -4.18
CA LEU A 32 -9.26 -3.88 -5.21
C LEU A 32 -10.54 -4.49 -4.64
N VAL A 33 -10.43 -5.60 -3.90
CA VAL A 33 -11.58 -6.25 -3.25
C VAL A 33 -12.21 -5.34 -2.21
N LEU A 34 -11.42 -4.66 -1.39
CA LEU A 34 -11.94 -3.73 -0.38
C LEU A 34 -12.57 -2.49 -1.02
N GLY A 35 -11.93 -1.89 -2.03
CA GLY A 35 -12.42 -0.68 -2.69
C GLY A 35 -13.60 -0.94 -3.60
N VAL A 36 -13.40 -1.76 -4.63
CA VAL A 36 -14.43 -2.08 -5.62
C VAL A 36 -15.53 -2.91 -4.99
N GLY A 37 -15.18 -3.91 -4.15
CA GLY A 37 -16.18 -4.75 -3.49
C GLY A 37 -17.03 -3.98 -2.48
N ALA A 38 -16.44 -3.09 -1.67
CA ALA A 38 -17.26 -2.25 -0.79
C ALA A 38 -18.12 -1.27 -1.57
N ALA A 39 -17.60 -0.67 -2.65
CA ALA A 39 -18.37 0.23 -3.50
C ALA A 39 -19.55 -0.50 -4.18
N ASP A 40 -19.34 -1.70 -4.72
CA ASP A 40 -20.38 -2.51 -5.36
C ASP A 40 -21.51 -2.88 -4.37
N ILE A 41 -21.16 -3.22 -3.12
CA ILE A 41 -22.12 -3.58 -2.08
C ILE A 41 -22.91 -2.37 -1.58
N LEU A 42 -22.25 -1.22 -1.41
CA LEU A 42 -22.88 -0.02 -0.83
C LEU A 42 -23.66 0.76 -1.89
N HIS A 43 -23.06 1.02 -3.05
CA HIS A 43 -23.58 1.91 -4.10
C HIS A 43 -23.04 1.50 -5.48
N PRO A 44 -23.68 0.51 -6.15
CA PRO A 44 -23.21 -0.02 -7.43
C PRO A 44 -23.14 1.03 -8.54
N GLU A 45 -23.96 2.08 -8.47
CA GLU A 45 -23.92 3.22 -9.39
C GLU A 45 -22.58 3.96 -9.40
N TRP A 46 -21.81 3.93 -8.30
CA TRP A 46 -20.50 4.61 -8.22
C TRP A 46 -19.50 4.02 -9.19
N LEU A 47 -19.59 2.73 -9.52
CA LEU A 47 -18.67 2.07 -10.45
C LEU A 47 -18.78 2.61 -11.88
N THR A 48 -19.88 3.29 -12.20
CA THR A 48 -20.10 3.95 -13.50
C THR A 48 -19.77 5.44 -13.49
N ASP A 49 -19.54 6.04 -12.31
CA ASP A 49 -19.20 7.45 -12.20
C ASP A 49 -17.72 7.68 -12.53
N GLN A 50 -17.46 8.47 -13.56
CA GLN A 50 -16.12 8.88 -13.97
C GLN A 50 -15.31 9.52 -12.83
N ARG A 51 -15.97 10.29 -11.94
CA ARG A 51 -15.29 10.90 -10.79
C ARG A 51 -14.80 9.84 -9.81
N PHE A 52 -15.60 8.80 -9.60
CA PHE A 52 -15.22 7.68 -8.72
C PHE A 52 -14.04 6.91 -9.31
N LEU A 53 -14.10 6.60 -10.61
CA LEU A 53 -13.01 5.92 -11.31
C LEU A 53 -11.70 6.73 -11.27
N PHE A 54 -11.77 8.05 -11.42
CA PHE A 54 -10.60 8.92 -11.31
C PHE A 54 -10.02 8.93 -9.89
N SER A 55 -10.86 9.07 -8.86
CA SER A 55 -10.42 8.99 -7.47
C SER A 55 -9.81 7.62 -7.13
N MET A 56 -10.38 6.53 -7.63
CA MET A 56 -9.83 5.17 -7.47
C MET A 56 -8.46 5.03 -8.13
N LEU A 57 -8.27 5.63 -9.31
CA LEU A 57 -6.98 5.64 -10.00
C LEU A 57 -5.92 6.42 -9.22
N GLU A 58 -6.24 7.62 -8.74
CA GLU A 58 -5.34 8.41 -7.89
C GLU A 58 -4.95 7.62 -6.64
N PHE A 59 -5.93 6.97 -6.01
CA PHE A 59 -5.72 6.14 -4.85
C PHE A 59 -4.81 4.94 -5.14
N ALA A 60 -4.99 4.29 -6.29
CA ALA A 60 -4.14 3.18 -6.73
C ALA A 60 -2.69 3.63 -6.98
N VAL A 61 -2.49 4.83 -7.52
CA VAL A 61 -1.14 5.41 -7.71
C VAL A 61 -0.49 5.71 -6.36
N LEU A 62 -1.21 6.37 -5.45
CA LEU A 62 -0.73 6.66 -4.09
C LEU A 62 -0.40 5.39 -3.31
N ALA A 63 -1.28 4.39 -3.36
CA ALA A 63 -1.08 3.09 -2.71
C ALA A 63 0.19 2.40 -3.23
N ASN A 64 0.43 2.40 -4.54
CA ASN A 64 1.66 1.84 -5.11
C ASN A 64 2.91 2.63 -4.70
N LEU A 65 2.85 3.97 -4.64
CA LEU A 65 3.97 4.79 -4.16
C LEU A 65 4.29 4.49 -2.70
N CYS A 66 3.28 4.38 -1.84
CA CYS A 66 3.44 3.98 -0.44
C CYS A 66 4.02 2.57 -0.32
N PHE A 67 3.57 1.64 -1.17
CA PHE A 67 4.10 0.29 -1.20
C PHE A 67 5.58 0.27 -1.60
N CYS A 68 5.99 1.06 -2.59
CA CYS A 68 7.39 1.18 -3.03
C CYS A 68 8.34 1.73 -1.94
N ALA A 69 7.83 2.47 -0.95
CA ALA A 69 8.63 2.93 0.19
C ALA A 69 9.01 1.78 1.14
N ALA A 70 8.25 0.68 1.16
CA ALA A 70 8.49 -0.46 2.02
C ALA A 70 9.78 -1.24 1.72
N PRO A 71 10.11 -1.64 0.47
CA PRO A 71 11.41 -2.25 0.17
C PRO A 71 12.57 -1.30 0.43
N LEU A 72 12.43 0.00 0.17
CA LEU A 72 13.47 0.99 0.46
C LEU A 72 13.75 1.10 1.96
N SER A 73 12.70 1.18 2.79
CA SER A 73 12.86 1.20 4.24
C SER A 73 13.46 -0.11 4.78
N GLU A 74 13.10 -1.26 4.22
CA GLU A 74 13.74 -2.52 4.59
C GLU A 74 15.23 -2.55 4.24
N LEU A 75 15.62 -2.06 3.07
CA LEU A 75 17.04 -1.98 2.68
C LEU A 75 17.84 -1.08 3.63
N VAL A 76 17.27 0.05 4.04
CA VAL A 76 17.89 0.96 5.02
C VAL A 76 18.07 0.26 6.37
N VAL A 77 17.03 -0.40 6.89
CA VAL A 77 17.09 -1.08 8.19
C VAL A 77 18.03 -2.29 8.16
N ARG A 78 18.08 -3.02 7.05
CA ARG A 78 19.07 -4.10 6.82
C ARG A 78 20.49 -3.56 6.77
N GLY A 79 20.70 -2.43 6.10
CA GLY A 79 22.00 -1.74 6.06
C GLY A 79 22.49 -1.28 7.43
N LEU A 80 21.58 -1.02 8.37
CA LEU A 80 21.90 -0.70 9.77
C LEU A 80 22.12 -1.93 10.65
N GLY A 81 22.02 -3.15 10.13
CA GLY A 81 22.14 -4.39 10.90
C GLY A 81 20.96 -4.68 11.83
N LEU A 82 19.85 -3.94 11.70
CA LEU A 82 18.65 -4.05 12.56
C LEU A 82 17.56 -4.93 11.93
N ALA A 83 17.93 -5.77 10.96
CA ALA A 83 17.01 -6.61 10.24
C ALA A 83 16.36 -7.65 11.16
N THR A 84 15.03 -7.68 11.19
CA THR A 84 14.27 -8.74 11.85
C THR A 84 13.48 -9.55 10.82
N PRO A 85 13.23 -10.85 11.05
CA PRO A 85 12.45 -11.68 10.11
C PRO A 85 11.01 -11.16 9.95
N TRP A 86 10.51 -10.40 10.92
CA TRP A 86 9.16 -9.82 10.92
C TRP A 86 9.09 -8.44 10.26
N LEU A 87 10.23 -7.80 9.94
CA LEU A 87 10.27 -6.43 9.44
C LEU A 87 9.41 -6.24 8.20
N ALA A 88 9.56 -7.13 7.21
CA ALA A 88 8.80 -7.07 5.96
C ALA A 88 7.29 -7.22 6.18
N VAL A 89 6.90 -8.14 7.07
CA VAL A 89 5.49 -8.35 7.42
C VAL A 89 4.92 -7.14 8.15
N SER A 90 5.66 -6.56 9.09
CA SER A 90 5.24 -5.37 9.82
C SER A 90 5.09 -4.15 8.91
N LEU A 91 6.05 -3.92 8.02
CA LEU A 91 5.99 -2.84 7.03
C LEU A 91 4.81 -3.02 6.07
N PHE A 92 4.58 -4.27 5.62
CA PHE A 92 3.44 -4.61 4.78
C PHE A 92 2.11 -4.35 5.49
N LEU A 93 1.94 -4.83 6.73
CA LEU A 93 0.72 -4.63 7.51
C LEU A 93 0.46 -3.15 7.78
N MET A 94 1.49 -2.38 8.10
CA MET A 94 1.37 -0.94 8.33
C MET A 94 0.93 -0.21 7.05
N GLY A 95 1.53 -0.57 5.90
CA GLY A 95 1.10 -0.04 4.60
C GLY A 95 -0.34 -0.41 4.27
N LEU A 96 -0.73 -1.67 4.47
CA LEU A 96 -2.09 -2.16 4.25
C LEU A 96 -3.11 -1.43 5.13
N LEU A 97 -2.84 -1.28 6.42
CA LEU A 97 -3.73 -0.59 7.36
C LEU A 97 -3.87 0.89 7.02
N CYS A 98 -2.76 1.57 6.67
CA CYS A 98 -2.78 2.97 6.27
C CYS A 98 -3.64 3.16 5.01
N SER A 99 -3.47 2.31 4.00
CA SER A 99 -4.24 2.40 2.77
C SER A 99 -5.70 2.00 2.95
N ALA A 100 -6.00 1.00 3.77
CA ALA A 100 -7.37 0.65 4.14
C ALA A 100 -8.06 1.81 4.86
N PHE A 101 -7.37 2.48 5.80
CA PHE A 101 -7.89 3.65 6.50
C PHE A 101 -8.19 4.80 5.52
N LEU A 102 -7.24 5.13 4.64
CA LEU A 102 -7.43 6.18 3.63
C LEU A 102 -8.58 5.85 2.67
N LEU A 103 -8.79 4.57 2.35
CA LEU A 103 -9.87 4.12 1.48
C LEU A 103 -11.23 4.25 2.17
N LEU A 104 -11.33 3.85 3.44
CA LEU A 104 -12.55 4.06 4.22
C LEU A 104 -12.85 5.55 4.40
N ALA A 105 -11.82 6.36 4.64
CA ALA A 105 -11.96 7.81 4.74
C ALA A 105 -12.44 8.45 3.43
N SER A 106 -11.96 7.98 2.28
CA SER A 106 -12.40 8.49 0.97
C SER A 106 -13.83 8.10 0.64
N LEU A 107 -14.24 6.86 0.95
CA LEU A 107 -15.63 6.41 0.82
C LEU A 107 -16.56 7.22 1.73
N PHE A 108 -16.16 7.43 3.00
CA PHE A 108 -16.94 8.23 3.94
C PHE A 108 -17.06 9.71 3.51
N ALA A 109 -15.95 10.31 3.07
CA ALA A 109 -15.95 11.68 2.58
C ALA A 109 -16.88 11.86 1.36
N ARG A 110 -16.93 10.85 0.49
CA ARG A 110 -17.81 10.85 -0.68
C ARG A 110 -19.28 10.72 -0.30
N GLU A 111 -19.60 9.81 0.60
CA GLU A 111 -20.96 9.67 1.16
C GLU A 111 -21.43 11.01 1.76
N PHE A 112 -20.57 11.64 2.55
CA PHE A 112 -20.85 12.94 3.14
C PHE A 112 -21.02 14.05 2.08
N SER A 113 -20.23 14.02 1.00
CA SER A 113 -20.36 14.96 -0.12
C SER A 113 -21.67 14.79 -0.90
N MET A 114 -22.27 13.59 -0.92
CA MET A 114 -23.58 13.39 -1.54
C MET A 114 -24.72 13.82 -0.62
N LEU A 115 -24.54 13.71 0.70
CA LEU A 115 -25.51 14.14 1.71
C LEU A 115 -25.58 15.66 1.88
N LEU A 116 -24.49 16.37 1.61
CA LEU A 116 -24.44 17.83 1.53
C LEU A 116 -24.22 18.24 0.06
N PRO A 117 -25.22 18.11 -0.82
CA PRO A 117 -25.14 18.71 -2.13
C PRO A 117 -25.02 20.22 -1.91
N ASN A 118 -23.88 20.79 -2.32
CA ASN A 118 -23.51 22.20 -2.21
C ASN A 118 -24.74 23.13 -2.10
N GLN A 119 -24.82 23.87 -0.98
CA GLN A 119 -25.39 25.21 -1.03
C GLN A 119 -24.48 26.12 -1.87
#